data_AF-A0A7V4HBL0-F1
#
_entry.id   AF-A0A7V4HBL0-F1
#
_cell.length_a   1.000
_cell.length_b   1.000
_cell.length_c   1.000
_cell.angle_alpha   90.00
_cell.angle_beta   90.00
_cell.angle_gamma   90.00
#
_symmetry.space_group_name_H-M   'P 1'
#
loop_
_entity.id
_entity.type
_entity.pdbx_description
1 polymer ?
#
loop_
_entity_poly.entity_id
_entity_poly.type
_entity_poly.pdbx_seq_one_letter_code
_entity_poly.pdbx_strand_id
1 'polypeptide(L)' 'MTKIEQHKIIEMLQDYVHKMNGRDMDDFDMFRKRDRDDEDLDELSRRRLSELYVKYVPDRFRR' A
#
# COMPACT_ATOMS: atom_id res chain seq x y z
N MET A 1 4.02 -1.09 11.68
CA MET A 1 3.25 -0.14 10.86
C MET A 1 2.03 0.30 11.64
N THR A 2 1.97 1.58 11.98
CA THR A 2 0.80 2.22 12.59
C THR A 2 -0.25 2.56 11.51
N LYS A 3 -1.47 2.90 11.92
CA LYS A 3 -2.54 3.32 10.99
C LYS A 3 -2.16 4.57 10.18
N ILE A 4 -1.44 5.51 10.80
CA ILE A 4 -0.93 6.72 10.12
C ILE A 4 0.13 6.34 9.07
N GLU A 5 1.04 5.43 9.40
CA GLU A 5 2.06 4.95 8.45
C GLU A 5 1.41 4.19 7.28
N GLN A 6 0.40 3.36 7.55
CA GLN A 6 -0.37 2.65 6.53
C GLN A 6 -1.00 3.63 5.54
N HIS A 7 -1.74 4.63 6.05
CA HIS A 7 -2.40 5.63 5.23
C HIS A 7 -1.41 6.36 4.31
N LYS A 8 -0.27 6.82 4.87
CA LYS A 8 0.81 7.46 4.09
C LYS A 8 1.37 6.55 2.98
N ILE A 9 1.55 5.27 3.26
CA ILE A 9 2.04 4.30 2.27
C ILE A 9 1.00 4.13 1.15
N ILE A 10 -0.29 4.05 1.48
CA ILE A 10 -1.37 3.93 0.50
C ILE A 10 -1.45 5.17 -0.39
N GLU A 11 -1.37 6.36 0.19
CA GLU A 11 -1.33 7.62 -0.55
C GLU A 11 -0.14 7.67 -1.51
N MET A 12 1.06 7.31 -1.05
CA MET A 12 2.25 7.27 -1.91
C MET A 12 2.11 6.24 -3.03
N LEU A 13 1.58 5.05 -2.74
CA LEU A 13 1.39 4.00 -3.74
C LEU A 13 0.33 4.35 -4.79
N GLN A 14 -0.61 5.24 -4.46
CA GLN A 14 -1.62 5.75 -5.39
C GLN A 14 -0.98 6.34 -6.67
N ASP A 15 0.15 7.03 -6.54
CA ASP A 15 0.90 7.61 -7.67
C ASP A 15 1.53 6.54 -8.58
N TYR A 16 1.70 5.32 -8.08
CA TYR A 16 2.35 4.21 -8.80
C TYR A 16 1.35 3.15 -9.28
N VAL A 17 0.04 3.33 -9.06
CA VAL A 17 -1.01 2.37 -9.47
C VAL A 17 -0.93 2.01 -10.94
N HIS A 18 -0.62 2.98 -11.80
CA HIS A 18 -0.47 2.78 -13.25
C HIS A 18 0.67 1.81 -13.63
N LYS A 19 1.56 1.46 -12.70
CA LYS A 19 2.65 0.47 -12.89
C LYS A 19 2.32 -0.90 -12.30
N MET A 20 1.25 -0.99 -11.50
CA MET A 20 0.81 -2.23 -10.89
C MET A 20 0.02 -3.07 -11.90
N ASN A 21 0.17 -4.39 -11.83
CA ASN A 21 -0.53 -5.32 -12.71
C ASN A 21 -0.86 -6.62 -11.97
N GLY A 22 -1.94 -7.28 -12.39
CA GLY A 22 -2.39 -8.54 -11.80
C GLY A 22 -2.55 -8.45 -10.29
N ARG A 23 -1.97 -9.41 -9.58
CA ARG A 23 -2.10 -9.52 -8.12
C ARG A 23 -1.68 -8.27 -7.35
N ASP A 24 -0.68 -7.53 -7.82
CA ASP A 24 -0.24 -6.31 -7.12
C ASP A 24 -1.31 -5.21 -7.16
N MET A 25 -2.05 -5.11 -8.28
CA MET A 25 -3.16 -4.18 -8.43
C MET A 25 -4.35 -4.61 -7.57
N ASP A 26 -4.67 -5.90 -7.56
CA ASP A 26 -5.76 -6.47 -6.75
C ASP A 26 -5.50 -6.27 -5.24
N ASP A 27 -4.28 -6.58 -4.79
CA ASP A 27 -3.86 -6.40 -3.41
C ASP A 27 -3.95 -4.90 -3.02
N PHE A 28 -3.44 -4.00 -3.86
CA PHE A 28 -3.48 -2.56 -3.59
C PHE A 28 -4.91 -1.99 -3.54
N ASP A 29 -5.79 -2.39 -4.46
CA ASP A 29 -7.18 -1.94 -4.46
C ASP A 29 -7.92 -2.39 -3.19
N MET A 30 -7.65 -3.62 -2.72
CA MET A 30 -8.16 -4.09 -1.43
C MET A 30 -7.63 -3.24 -0.27
N PHE A 31 -6.33 -2.94 -0.21
CA PHE A 31 -5.75 -2.12 0.86
C PHE A 31 -6.33 -0.72 0.89
N ARG A 32 -6.47 -0.08 -0.28
CA ARG A 32 -7.04 1.25 -0.42
C ARG A 32 -8.51 1.30 0.05
N LYS A 33 -9.31 0.28 -0.28
CA LYS A 33 -10.70 0.19 0.18
C LYS A 33 -10.79 0.09 1.69
N ARG A 34 -10.00 -0.80 2.30
CA ARG A 34 -9.96 -0.96 3.77
C ARG A 34 -9.53 0.32 4.48
N ASP A 35 -8.53 1.01 3.96
CA ASP A 35 -8.07 2.29 4.52
C ASP A 35 -9.16 3.37 4.46
N ARG A 36 -9.88 3.47 3.34
CA ARG A 36 -11.00 4.40 3.18
C ARG A 36 -12.16 4.06 4.13
N ASP A 37 -12.43 2.77 4.31
CA ASP A 37 -13.54 2.28 5.12
C ASP A 37 -13.15 2.15 6.61
N ASP A 38 -11.97 2.68 6.99
CA ASP A 38 -11.38 2.69 8.34
C ASP A 38 -11.13 1.30 8.96
N GLU A 39 -11.09 0.27 8.12
CA GLU A 39 -10.84 -1.13 8.48
C GLU A 39 -9.35 -1.43 8.72
N ASP A 40 -9.08 -2.32 9.68
CA ASP A 40 -7.72 -2.76 9.96
C ASP A 40 -7.22 -3.80 8.94
N LEU A 41 -5.98 -3.63 8.47
CA LEU A 41 -5.27 -4.67 7.73
C LEU A 41 -4.74 -5.73 8.70
N ASP A 42 -4.92 -7.01 8.38
CA ASP A 42 -4.25 -8.10 9.11
C ASP A 42 -2.73 -8.10 8.89
N GLU A 43 -2.01 -8.97 9.61
CA GLU A 43 -0.55 -9.02 9.55
C GLU A 43 -0.01 -9.32 8.14
N LEU A 44 -0.64 -10.25 7.42
CA LEU A 44 -0.24 -10.62 6.07
C LEU A 44 -0.44 -9.45 5.09
N SER A 45 -1.58 -8.77 5.21
CA SER A 45 -1.93 -7.58 4.43
C SER A 45 -0.95 -6.43 4.70
N ARG A 46 -0.58 -6.19 5.97
CA ARG A 46 0.41 -5.16 6.34
C ARG A 46 1.79 -5.46 5.77
N ARG A 47 2.22 -6.72 5.83
CA ARG A 47 3.48 -7.16 5.23
C ARG A 47 3.45 -6.96 3.72
N ARG A 48 2.36 -7.36 3.07
CA ARG A 48 2.19 -7.22 1.63
C ARG A 48 2.16 -5.76 1.17
N LEU A 49 1.49 -4.88 1.91
CA LEU A 49 1.51 -3.43 1.64
C LEU A 49 2.95 -2.88 1.71
N SER A 50 3.74 -3.33 2.68
CA SER A 50 5.16 -2.94 2.81
C SER A 50 6.00 -3.45 1.63
N GLU A 51 5.73 -4.65 1.13
CA GLU A 51 6.38 -5.19 -0.08
C GLU A 51 6.04 -4.37 -1.33
N LEU A 52 4.77 -4.00 -1.52
CA LEU A 52 4.36 -3.12 -2.62
C LEU A 52 5.05 -1.76 -2.54
N TYR A 53 5.14 -1.18 -1.34
CA TYR A 53 5.86 0.07 -1.10
C TYR A 53 7.33 -0.02 -1.52
N VAL A 54 8.03 -1.07 -1.09
CA VAL A 54 9.42 -1.32 -1.48
C VAL A 54 9.56 -1.65 -2.97
N LYS A 55 8.55 -2.25 -3.59
CA LYS A 55 8.59 -2.59 -5.02
C LYS A 55 8.43 -1.38 -5.93
N TYR A 56 7.51 -0.48 -5.59
CA TYR A 56 7.06 0.57 -6.52
C TYR A 56 7.56 1.97 -6.18
N VAL A 57 7.69 2.32 -4.90
CA VAL A 57 8.14 3.66 -4.49
C VAL A 57 9.66 3.70 -4.49
N PRO A 58 10.33 4.55 -5.28
CA PRO A 58 11.79 4.66 -5.28
C PRO A 58 12.37 5.02 -3.90
N ASP A 59 13.52 4.46 -3.55
CA ASP A 59 14.21 4.68 -2.25
C ASP A 59 14.34 6.15 -1.84
N ARG A 60 14.57 7.05 -2.80
CA ARG A 60 14.70 8.50 -2.53
C ARG A 60 13.43 9.13 -1.93
N PHE A 61 12.28 8.50 -2.11
CA PHE A 61 10.99 8.94 -1.59
C PHE A 61 10.54 8.16 -0.35
N ARG A 62 11.34 7.21 0.16
CA ARG A 62 11.00 6.42 1.35
C ARG A 62 11.49 7.00 2.68
N ARG A 63 11.93 8.26 2.69
CA ARG A 63 12.59 8.92 3.82
C ARG A 63 11.63 9.55 4.80
#